data_AF-X1VM49-F1
#
_entry.id   AF-X1VM49-F1
#
_cell.length_a   1.000
_cell.length_b   1.000
_cell.length_c   1.000
_cell.angle_alpha   90.00
_cell.angle_beta   90.00
_cell.angle_gamma   90.00
#
_symmetry.space_group_name_H-M   'P 1'
#
loop_
_entity.id
_entity.type
_entity.pdbx_description
1 polymer ?
#
loop_
_entity_poly.entity_id
_entity_poly.type
_entity_poly.pdbx_seq_one_letter_code
_entity_poly.pdbx_strand_id
1 'polypeptide(L)'
;LWIYSHRGEIFNENWEDWGGEIELGHKYAIVFAEEMSFDLVGPAPHTPTVIESMNNYAKGAYISIQLAAFIANLGYSATANHLRHYEVILPPLAVDAGLGEVSRLGYLITKEFG
;
A
#
# COMPACT_ATOMS: atom_id res chain seq x y z
N LEU A 1 -10.05 -13.44 -0.46
CA LEU A 1 -9.64 -12.03 -0.68
C LEU A 1 -8.32 -11.82 0.05
N TRP A 2 -7.42 -11.00 -0.47
CA TRP A 2 -6.08 -10.76 0.11
C TRP A 2 -6.14 -9.83 1.33
N ILE A 3 -6.78 -10.28 2.41
CA ILE A 3 -7.00 -9.52 3.65
C ILE A 3 -6.17 -10.17 4.76
N TYR A 4 -5.56 -9.37 5.62
CA TYR A 4 -4.98 -9.86 6.87
C TYR A 4 -6.10 -10.33 7.81
N SER A 5 -5.86 -11.39 8.58
CA SER A 5 -6.87 -11.86 9.55
C SER A 5 -6.98 -10.95 10.77
N HIS A 6 -5.87 -10.33 11.19
CA HIS A 6 -5.82 -9.51 12.41
C HIS A 6 -4.91 -8.29 12.21
N ARG A 7 -5.19 -7.24 12.98
CA ARG A 7 -4.40 -6.01 13.00
C ARG A 7 -3.02 -6.26 13.62
N GLY A 8 -1.97 -5.87 12.91
CA GLY A 8 -0.58 -5.96 13.38
C GLY A 8 0.05 -4.62 13.78
N GLU A 9 -0.52 -3.50 13.34
CA GLU A 9 0.00 -2.15 13.61
C GLU A 9 -0.69 -1.54 14.83
N ILE A 10 0.08 -0.85 15.68
CA ILE A 10 -0.43 -0.09 16.83
C ILE A 10 -0.42 1.39 16.44
N PHE A 11 -1.60 2.01 16.43
CA PHE A 11 -1.75 3.43 16.18
C PHE A 11 -1.99 4.18 17.49
N ASN A 12 -1.31 5.32 17.67
CA ASN A 12 -1.54 6.22 18.80
C ASN A 12 -1.51 5.52 20.17
N GLU A 13 -0.62 4.53 20.34
CA GLU A 13 -0.51 3.71 21.56
C GLU A 13 -1.78 2.92 21.90
N ASN A 14 -2.68 2.71 20.93
CA ASN A 14 -3.88 1.90 21.12
C ASN A 14 -3.55 0.40 21.06
N TRP A 15 -3.16 -0.15 22.20
CA TRP A 15 -2.85 -1.58 22.36
C TRP A 15 -4.08 -2.48 22.31
N GLU A 16 -5.28 -1.94 22.51
CA GLU A 16 -6.52 -2.74 22.51
C GLU A 16 -6.87 -3.25 21.10
N ASP A 17 -6.50 -2.48 20.06
CA ASP A 17 -6.73 -2.86 18.67
C ASP A 17 -5.74 -3.93 18.17
N TRP A 18 -4.61 -4.10 18.85
CA TRP A 18 -3.58 -5.04 18.40
C TRP A 18 -4.09 -6.47 18.51
N GLY A 19 -3.99 -7.21 17.40
CA GLY A 19 -4.55 -8.56 17.30
C GLY A 19 -6.07 -8.60 17.15
N GLY A 20 -6.75 -7.46 17.00
CA GLY A 20 -8.17 -7.42 16.67
C GLY A 20 -8.44 -7.95 15.25
N GLU A 21 -9.56 -8.63 15.06
CA GLU A 21 -9.97 -9.17 13.76
C GLU A 21 -10.25 -8.05 12.75
N ILE A 22 -9.87 -8.28 11.49
CA ILE A 22 -10.13 -7.33 10.39
C ILE A 22 -11.35 -7.80 9.61
N GLU A 23 -12.44 -7.05 9.72
CA GLU A 23 -13.63 -7.22 8.87
C GLU A 23 -13.64 -6.18 7.74
N LEU A 24 -13.40 -6.62 6.50
CA LEU A 24 -13.42 -5.75 5.33
C LEU A 24 -14.75 -5.86 4.57
N GLY A 25 -15.61 -4.84 4.71
CA GLY A 25 -16.91 -4.76 4.02
C GLY A 25 -16.86 -4.18 2.59
N HIS A 26 -15.70 -3.69 2.15
CA HIS A 26 -15.54 -3.06 0.83
C HIS A 26 -15.50 -4.10 -0.30
N LYS A 27 -16.35 -3.90 -1.32
CA LYS A 27 -16.46 -4.81 -2.47
C LYS A 27 -15.44 -4.55 -3.58
N TYR A 28 -14.84 -3.37 -3.57
CA TYR A 28 -13.96 -2.88 -4.63
C TYR A 28 -12.66 -2.36 -4.03
N ALA A 29 -11.59 -2.46 -4.81
CA ALA A 29 -10.29 -1.87 -4.50
C ALA A 29 -9.85 -1.00 -5.68
N ILE A 30 -9.29 0.17 -5.37
CA ILE A 30 -8.56 1.00 -6.34
C ILE A 30 -7.09 0.84 -5.99
N VAL A 31 -6.31 0.34 -6.94
CA VAL A 31 -4.88 0.09 -6.76
C VAL A 31 -4.10 0.95 -7.73
N PHE A 32 -3.02 1.53 -7.25
CA PHE A 32 -2.08 2.31 -8.03
C PHE A 32 -0.66 2.02 -7.58
N ALA A 33 0.30 2.32 -8.44
CA ALA A 33 1.72 2.25 -8.15
C ALA A 33 2.38 3.60 -8.48
N GLU A 34 3.55 3.85 -7.89
CA GLU A 34 4.35 5.02 -8.19
C GLU A 34 5.75 4.55 -8.59
N GLU A 35 6.29 5.16 -9.64
CA GLU A 35 7.58 4.82 -10.21
C GLU A 35 8.71 5.37 -9.32
N MET A 36 9.63 4.50 -8.92
CA MET A 36 10.83 4.94 -8.22
C MET A 36 11.82 5.61 -9.17
N SER A 37 12.44 6.71 -8.73
CA SER A 37 13.52 7.37 -9.46
C SER A 37 14.71 6.44 -9.67
N PHE A 38 14.99 6.10 -10.94
CA PHE A 38 16.14 5.27 -11.33
C PHE A 38 17.48 5.83 -10.81
N ASP A 39 17.67 7.15 -10.85
CA ASP A 39 18.90 7.79 -10.40
C ASP A 39 19.12 7.68 -8.88
N LEU A 40 18.05 7.60 -8.10
CA LEU A 40 18.12 7.42 -6.65
C LEU A 40 18.19 5.94 -6.24
N VAL A 41 17.62 5.04 -7.06
CA VAL A 41 17.69 3.59 -6.84
C VAL A 41 19.03 3.01 -7.30
N GLY A 42 19.57 3.45 -8.43
CA GLY A 42 20.79 2.93 -9.06
C GLY A 42 22.03 2.85 -8.15
N PRO A 43 22.28 3.82 -7.25
CA PRO A 43 23.37 3.78 -6.27
C PRO A 43 23.17 2.79 -5.11
N ALA A 44 22.21 1.87 -5.18
CA ALA A 44 22.02 0.85 -4.14
C ALA A 44 23.34 0.13 -3.79
N PRO A 45 23.61 -0.16 -2.51
CA PRO A 45 22.73 -0.03 -1.35
C PRO A 45 22.94 1.28 -0.55
N HIS A 46 23.33 2.38 -1.20
CA HIS A 46 23.59 3.64 -0.51
C HIS A 46 22.30 4.39 -0.14
N THR A 47 22.45 5.41 0.73
CA THR A 47 21.37 6.22 1.31
C THR A 47 20.32 6.74 0.33
N PRO A 48 20.62 7.12 -0.93
CA PRO A 48 19.61 7.57 -1.89
C PRO A 48 18.43 6.60 -2.06
N THR A 49 18.66 5.29 -1.97
CA THR A 49 17.61 4.26 -2.09
C THR A 49 16.58 4.34 -0.97
N VAL A 50 17.02 4.64 0.26
CA VAL A 50 16.17 4.81 1.44
C VAL A 50 15.35 6.09 1.31
N ILE A 51 15.96 7.17 0.81
CA ILE A 51 15.25 8.45 0.55
C ILE A 51 14.12 8.21 -0.45
N GLU A 52 14.41 7.53 -1.55
CA GLU A 52 13.41 7.27 -2.59
C GLU A 52 12.27 6.38 -2.09
N SER A 53 12.61 5.33 -1.33
CA SER A 53 11.59 4.45 -0.74
C SER A 53 10.65 5.22 0.19
N MET A 54 11.20 6.09 1.07
CA MET A 54 10.39 6.89 1.98
C MET A 54 9.56 7.96 1.26
N ASN A 55 10.10 8.57 0.20
CA ASN A 55 9.35 9.51 -0.64
C ASN A 55 8.10 8.83 -1.23
N ASN A 56 8.23 7.62 -1.77
CA ASN A 56 7.11 6.96 -2.45
C ASN A 56 6.10 6.39 -1.46
N TYR A 57 6.53 5.97 -0.27
CA TYR A 57 5.58 5.69 0.81
C TYR A 57 4.80 6.93 1.25
N ALA A 58 5.44 8.10 1.36
CA ALA A 58 4.76 9.34 1.73
C ALA A 58 3.78 9.78 0.63
N LYS A 59 4.19 9.76 -0.64
CA LYS A 59 3.32 10.06 -1.79
C LYS A 59 2.14 9.08 -1.87
N GLY A 60 2.40 7.78 -1.74
CA GLY A 60 1.36 6.75 -1.78
C GLY A 60 0.34 6.89 -0.65
N ALA A 61 0.80 7.17 0.57
CA ALA A 61 -0.09 7.49 1.69
C ALA A 61 -0.92 8.75 1.42
N TYR A 62 -0.30 9.82 0.92
CA TYR A 62 -1.01 11.05 0.58
C TYR A 62 -2.12 10.82 -0.47
N ILE A 63 -1.78 10.18 -1.60
CA ILE A 63 -2.74 9.93 -2.69
C ILE A 63 -3.89 9.05 -2.20
N SER A 64 -3.59 7.94 -1.51
CA SER A 64 -4.61 7.01 -1.03
C SER A 64 -5.56 7.65 -0.02
N ILE A 65 -5.04 8.46 0.92
CA ILE A 65 -5.88 9.18 1.90
C ILE A 65 -6.78 10.20 1.21
N GLN A 66 -6.25 11.00 0.28
CA GLN A 66 -7.06 11.98 -0.46
C GLN A 66 -8.15 11.30 -1.28
N LEU A 67 -7.83 10.18 -1.94
CA LEU A 67 -8.79 9.41 -2.71
C LEU A 67 -9.89 8.80 -1.82
N ALA A 68 -9.52 8.19 -0.69
CA ALA A 68 -10.49 7.63 0.25
C ALA A 68 -11.40 8.73 0.83
N ALA A 69 -10.85 9.88 1.22
CA ALA A 69 -11.62 11.02 1.70
C ALA A 69 -12.57 11.58 0.63
N PHE A 70 -12.13 11.64 -0.63
CA PHE A 70 -12.99 12.04 -1.74
C PHE A 70 -14.18 11.09 -1.90
N ILE A 71 -13.95 9.76 -1.91
CA ILE A 71 -15.01 8.75 -2.02
C ILE A 71 -15.97 8.82 -0.82
N ALA A 72 -15.44 9.03 0.38
CA ALA A 72 -16.23 9.24 1.59
C ALA A 72 -17.15 10.48 1.49
N ASN A 73 -16.64 11.58 0.94
CA ASN A 73 -17.43 12.79 0.71
C ASN A 73 -18.52 12.63 -0.36
N LEU A 74 -18.42 11.61 -1.23
CA LEU A 74 -19.49 11.21 -2.14
C LEU A 74 -20.56 10.32 -1.48
N GLY A 75 -20.38 9.96 -0.20
CA GLY A 75 -21.31 9.14 0.57
C GLY A 75 -21.03 7.64 0.56
N TYR A 76 -19.85 7.21 0.09
CA TYR A 76 -19.47 5.80 0.05
C TYR A 76 -18.38 5.48 1.09
N SER A 77 -18.50 4.34 1.77
CA SER A 77 -17.43 3.89 2.68
C SER A 77 -16.14 3.60 1.89
N ALA A 78 -15.03 4.18 2.34
CA ALA A 78 -13.70 3.97 1.77
C ALA A 78 -12.63 4.05 2.86
N THR A 79 -11.57 3.26 2.70
CA THR A 79 -10.40 3.23 3.59
C THR A 79 -9.12 3.23 2.76
N ALA A 80 -8.09 3.92 3.24
CA ALA A 80 -6.79 3.98 2.57
C ALA A 80 -5.86 2.90 3.15
N ASN A 81 -5.18 2.16 2.28
CA ASN A 81 -4.15 1.19 2.66
C ASN A 81 -2.78 1.66 2.14
N HIS A 82 -1.78 1.77 3.01
CA HIS A 82 -0.43 2.30 2.72
C HIS A 82 0.57 1.89 3.83
N LEU A 83 1.82 2.39 3.80
CA LEU A 83 2.96 2.02 4.69
C LEU A 83 2.61 1.83 6.17
N ARG A 84 1.61 2.57 6.68
CA ARG A 84 1.24 2.55 8.10
C ARG A 84 -0.12 1.95 8.35
N HIS A 85 -0.90 1.59 7.34
CA HIS A 85 -2.23 1.01 7.51
C HIS A 85 -2.45 -0.10 6.47
N TYR A 86 -2.37 -1.35 6.92
CA TYR A 86 -2.52 -2.53 6.09
C TYR A 86 -3.61 -3.44 6.63
N GLU A 87 -4.79 -3.37 6.03
CA GLU A 87 -5.85 -4.36 6.19
C GLU A 87 -5.80 -5.41 5.08
N VAL A 88 -5.13 -5.09 3.97
CA VAL A 88 -4.97 -5.95 2.79
C VAL A 88 -3.50 -6.16 2.41
N ILE A 89 -3.22 -7.25 1.72
CA ILE A 89 -1.90 -7.59 1.18
C ILE A 89 -1.78 -6.95 -0.22
N LEU A 90 -0.96 -5.91 -0.35
CA LEU A 90 -0.92 -5.09 -1.58
C LEU A 90 -0.41 -5.81 -2.84
N PRO A 91 0.70 -6.59 -2.83
CA PRO A 91 1.21 -7.20 -4.06
C PRO A 91 0.19 -8.07 -4.83
N PRO A 92 -0.52 -9.04 -4.21
CA PRO A 92 -1.49 -9.83 -4.96
C PRO A 92 -2.72 -9.03 -5.37
N LEU A 93 -3.12 -8.01 -4.60
CA LEU A 93 -4.20 -7.10 -5.01
C LEU A 93 -3.83 -6.27 -6.24
N ALA A 94 -2.56 -5.89 -6.37
CA ALA A 94 -2.04 -5.21 -7.55
C ALA A 94 -1.95 -6.12 -8.78
N VAL A 95 -1.68 -7.42 -8.59
CA VAL A 95 -1.80 -8.42 -9.66
C VAL A 95 -3.25 -8.54 -10.13
N ASP A 96 -4.20 -8.67 -9.19
CA ASP A 96 -5.63 -8.73 -9.53
C ASP A 96 -6.12 -7.46 -10.25
N ALA A 97 -5.50 -6.31 -9.95
CA ALA A 97 -5.73 -5.03 -10.64
C ALA A 97 -5.02 -4.90 -12.00
N GLY A 98 -4.23 -5.90 -12.41
CA GLY A 98 -3.53 -5.93 -13.70
C GLY A 98 -2.29 -5.04 -13.77
N LEU A 99 -1.70 -4.65 -12.63
CA LEU A 99 -0.51 -3.78 -12.61
C LEU A 99 0.80 -4.53 -12.88
N GLY A 100 0.82 -5.86 -12.71
CA GLY A 100 2.03 -6.65 -12.89
C GLY A 100 1.90 -8.08 -12.38
N GLU A 101 3.04 -8.71 -12.08
CA GLU A 101 3.14 -10.07 -11.54
C GLU A 101 3.95 -10.09 -10.25
N VAL A 102 3.74 -11.09 -9.38
CA VAL A 102 4.57 -11.26 -8.18
C VAL A 102 5.89 -11.92 -8.55
N SER A 103 7.00 -11.32 -8.13
CA SER A 103 8.34 -11.88 -8.31
C SER A 103 8.71 -12.93 -7.26
N ARG A 104 9.84 -13.58 -7.50
CA ARG A 104 10.49 -14.48 -6.53
C ARG A 104 10.81 -13.82 -5.18
N LEU A 105 10.92 -12.48 -5.12
CA LEU A 105 11.20 -11.74 -3.89
C LEU A 105 9.91 -11.29 -3.18
N GLY A 106 8.72 -11.62 -3.71
CA GLY A 106 7.44 -11.22 -3.13
C GLY A 106 7.01 -9.79 -3.48
N TYR A 107 7.81 -9.05 -4.26
CA TYR A 107 7.44 -7.74 -4.80
C TYR A 107 6.62 -7.87 -6.08
N LEU A 108 5.70 -6.93 -6.29
CA LEU A 108 5.08 -6.71 -7.59
C LEU A 108 6.15 -6.21 -8.58
N ILE A 109 6.16 -6.80 -9.77
CA ILE A 109 7.02 -6.42 -10.90
C ILE A 109 6.13 -6.04 -12.07
N THR A 110 6.43 -4.91 -12.67
CA THR A 110 5.76 -4.41 -13.87
C THR A 110 6.60 -4.74 -15.11
N LYS A 111 5.97 -4.82 -16.27
CA LYS A 111 6.68 -5.09 -17.53
C LYS A 111 7.71 -4.00 -17.89
N GLU A 112 7.42 -2.75 -17.53
CA GLU A 112 8.20 -1.57 -17.95
C GLU A 112 9.40 -1.32 -17.03
N PHE A 113 9.20 -1.42 -15.71
CA PHE A 113 10.23 -1.01 -14.73
C PHE A 113 10.98 -2.18 -14.10
N GLY A 114 10.52 -3.41 -14.32
CA GLY A 114 10.93 -4.54 -13.49
C GLY A 114 10.29 -4.39 -12.12
#